data_AF-A0A7X2N445-F1
#
_entry.id   AF-A0A7X2N445-F1
#
_cell.length_a   1.000
_cell.length_b   1.000
_cell.length_c   1.000
_cell.angle_alpha   90.00
_cell.angle_beta   90.00
_cell.angle_gamma   90.00
#
_symmetry.space_group_name_H-M   'P 1'
#
loop_
_entity.id
_entity.type
_entity.pdbx_description
1 polymer ?
#
loop_
_entity_poly.entity_id
_entity_poly.type
_entity_poly.pdbx_seq_one_letter_code
_entity_poly.pdbx_strand_id
1 'polypeptide(L)'
;MADIFLQSIKEIERRSKDNVLIFSDVLTERLTELAQAMIDARMSDNDYIKLCEVYWLYYKKENNVQGMLFCLLRIQQLIQYKKKTRFQFLFPSLTFSNQLDTDTRSFLLEKKYEYKIRYHQFKKKLAVIDMILMILLLYILILVFHISFFRGWFFTVWIGFGIYFIATFYIFDRILESSIESLRKNIHPIHAKVDISIQKEQ
;
A
#
# COMPACT_ATOMS: atom_id res chain seq x y z
N MET A 1 1.18 -3.05 -22.94
CA MET A 1 -0.15 -3.68 -22.82
C MET A 1 -1.13 -2.59 -22.45
N ALA A 2 -2.26 -2.55 -23.13
CA ALA A 2 -3.21 -1.45 -23.03
C ALA A 2 -3.97 -1.49 -21.70
N ASP A 3 -4.39 -0.33 -21.23
CA ASP A 3 -5.28 -0.16 -20.08
C ASP A 3 -6.69 -0.69 -20.45
N ILE A 4 -6.84 -2.01 -20.53
CA ILE A 4 -8.02 -2.72 -21.09
C ILE A 4 -9.29 -2.39 -20.29
N PHE A 5 -9.16 -2.21 -18.98
CA PHE A 5 -10.30 -1.99 -18.07
C PHE A 5 -10.47 -0.53 -17.68
N LEU A 6 -9.44 0.30 -17.83
CA LEU A 6 -9.40 1.67 -17.34
C LEU A 6 -10.55 2.54 -17.86
N GLN A 7 -10.89 2.46 -19.15
CA GLN A 7 -11.99 3.26 -19.71
C GLN A 7 -13.34 2.90 -19.07
N SER A 8 -13.60 1.59 -18.92
CA SER A 8 -14.82 1.08 -18.29
C SER A 8 -14.90 1.46 -16.81
N ILE A 9 -13.78 1.42 -16.08
CA ILE A 9 -13.71 1.85 -14.67
C ILE A 9 -13.95 3.36 -14.56
N LYS A 10 -13.35 4.17 -15.43
CA LYS A 10 -13.56 5.64 -15.46
C LYS A 10 -15.01 6.00 -15.77
N GLU A 11 -15.66 5.24 -16.64
CA GLU A 11 -17.08 5.45 -16.94
C GLU A 11 -17.98 5.19 -15.73
N ILE A 12 -17.68 4.14 -14.94
CA ILE A 12 -18.37 3.86 -13.68
C ILE A 12 -18.15 5.00 -12.68
N GLU A 13 -16.92 5.49 -12.54
CA GLU A 13 -16.61 6.62 -11.65
C GLU A 13 -17.34 7.91 -12.07
N ARG A 14 -17.38 8.22 -13.37
CA ARG A 14 -18.08 9.40 -13.87
C ARG A 14 -19.58 9.31 -13.56
N ARG A 15 -20.19 8.16 -13.85
CA ARG A 15 -21.62 7.91 -13.56
C ARG A 15 -21.94 7.89 -12.07
N SER A 16 -20.97 7.58 -11.20
CA SER A 16 -21.16 7.65 -9.74
C SER A 16 -21.06 9.08 -9.19
N LYS A 17 -20.34 9.99 -9.88
CA LYS A 17 -20.30 11.42 -9.56
C LYS A 17 -21.54 12.18 -10.05
N ASP A 18 -22.05 11.81 -11.22
CA ASP A 18 -23.20 12.47 -11.84
C ASP A 18 -24.55 12.07 -11.20
N ASN A 19 -24.63 10.88 -10.59
CA ASN A 19 -25.82 10.45 -9.84
C ASN A 19 -25.75 10.90 -8.37
N VAL A 20 -26.73 11.70 -7.94
CA VAL A 20 -26.90 12.21 -6.56
C VAL A 20 -26.94 11.06 -5.52
N LEU A 21 -27.29 9.84 -5.94
CA LEU A 21 -27.09 8.59 -5.19
C LEU A 21 -25.76 7.96 -5.60
N ILE A 22 -24.68 8.40 -4.95
CA ILE A 22 -23.34 7.81 -5.03
C ILE A 22 -23.48 6.27 -4.95
N PHE A 23 -23.05 5.54 -5.98
CA PHE A 23 -23.23 4.08 -6.16
C PHE A 23 -24.63 3.54 -5.86
N SER A 24 -25.59 3.71 -6.78
CA SER A 24 -26.81 2.90 -6.75
C SER A 24 -26.49 1.40 -6.87
N ASP A 25 -27.42 0.52 -6.47
CA ASP A 25 -27.25 -0.93 -6.55
C ASP A 25 -26.77 -1.40 -7.95
N VAL A 26 -27.25 -0.73 -9.00
CA VAL A 26 -26.86 -0.96 -10.40
C VAL A 26 -25.40 -0.62 -10.70
N LEU A 27 -24.87 0.46 -10.12
CA LEU A 27 -23.45 0.85 -10.29
C LEU A 27 -22.52 -0.09 -9.53
N THR A 28 -22.95 -0.55 -8.35
CA THR A 28 -22.24 -1.56 -7.56
C THR A 28 -22.19 -2.90 -8.29
N GLU A 29 -23.30 -3.31 -8.90
CA GLU A 29 -23.36 -4.55 -9.69
C GLU A 29 -22.42 -4.49 -10.89
N ARG A 30 -22.43 -3.40 -11.67
CA ARG A 30 -21.50 -3.21 -12.79
C ARG A 30 -20.04 -3.18 -12.37
N LEU A 31 -19.73 -2.54 -11.24
CA LEU A 31 -18.39 -2.57 -10.66
C LEU A 31 -17.98 -4.01 -10.29
N THR A 32 -18.93 -4.79 -9.80
CA THR A 32 -18.73 -6.17 -9.38
C THR A 32 -18.51 -7.09 -10.58
N GLU A 33 -19.32 -6.95 -11.64
CA GLU A 33 -19.15 -7.65 -12.92
C GLU A 33 -17.79 -7.35 -13.55
N LEU A 34 -17.41 -6.07 -13.59
CA LEU A 34 -16.11 -5.65 -14.12
C LEU A 34 -14.96 -6.22 -13.27
N ALA A 35 -15.06 -6.14 -11.94
CA ALA A 35 -14.06 -6.72 -11.06
C ALA A 35 -13.98 -8.25 -11.23
N GLN A 36 -15.11 -8.92 -11.45
CA GLN A 36 -15.15 -10.36 -11.74
C GLN A 36 -14.43 -10.70 -13.05
N ALA A 37 -14.59 -9.87 -14.09
CA ALA A 37 -13.87 -10.02 -15.37
C ALA A 37 -12.36 -9.75 -15.27
N MET A 38 -11.93 -9.01 -14.24
CA MET A 38 -10.51 -8.75 -13.96
C MET A 38 -9.82 -9.90 -13.21
N ILE A 39 -10.59 -10.84 -12.63
CA ILE A 39 -10.01 -12.00 -11.97
C ILE A 39 -9.29 -12.86 -13.01
N ASP A 40 -8.04 -13.19 -12.69
CA ASP A 40 -7.14 -13.98 -13.56
C ASP A 40 -6.87 -13.36 -14.94
N ALA A 41 -7.19 -12.07 -15.15
CA ALA A 41 -6.79 -11.32 -16.34
C ALA A 41 -5.43 -10.64 -16.14
N ARG A 42 -4.60 -10.60 -17.18
CA ARG A 42 -3.45 -9.68 -17.20
C ARG A 42 -3.93 -8.25 -17.40
N MET A 43 -3.51 -7.34 -16.53
CA MET A 43 -3.96 -5.94 -16.52
C MET A 43 -2.81 -4.97 -16.28
N SER A 44 -3.05 -3.68 -16.53
CA SER A 44 -2.12 -2.60 -16.23
C SER A 44 -2.10 -2.28 -14.73
N ASP A 45 -0.97 -1.77 -14.22
CA ASP A 45 -0.92 -1.20 -12.87
C ASP A 45 -1.93 -0.05 -12.71
N ASN A 46 -2.18 0.71 -13.77
CA ASN A 46 -3.18 1.79 -13.79
C ASN A 46 -4.61 1.24 -13.70
N ASP A 47 -4.93 0.12 -14.37
CA ASP A 47 -6.25 -0.52 -14.28
C ASP A 47 -6.59 -0.87 -12.83
N TYR A 48 -5.64 -1.50 -12.13
CA TYR A 48 -5.85 -1.94 -10.75
C TYR A 48 -5.84 -0.78 -9.75
N ILE A 49 -4.96 0.23 -9.94
CA ILE A 49 -5.00 1.43 -9.11
C ILE A 49 -6.35 2.13 -9.25
N LYS A 50 -6.87 2.26 -10.48
CA LYS A 50 -8.18 2.88 -10.71
C LYS A 50 -9.31 2.08 -10.07
N LEU A 51 -9.25 0.75 -10.13
CA LEU A 51 -10.20 -0.12 -9.42
C LEU A 51 -10.20 0.17 -7.91
N CYS A 52 -9.01 0.30 -7.30
CA CYS A 52 -8.88 0.64 -5.88
C CYS A 52 -9.49 2.01 -5.53
N GLU A 53 -9.37 3.02 -6.41
CA GLU A 53 -9.98 4.34 -6.21
C GLU A 53 -11.50 4.28 -6.20
N VAL A 54 -12.09 3.54 -7.15
CA VAL A 54 -13.54 3.37 -7.26
C VAL A 54 -14.08 2.59 -6.07
N TYR A 55 -13.38 1.54 -5.63
CA TYR A 55 -13.71 0.83 -4.39
C TYR A 55 -13.51 1.69 -3.13
N TRP A 56 -12.57 2.63 -3.12
CA TRP A 56 -12.41 3.56 -2.00
C TRP A 56 -13.66 4.43 -1.83
N LEU A 57 -14.24 4.93 -2.93
CA LEU A 57 -15.50 5.67 -2.91
C LEU A 57 -16.67 4.80 -2.45
N TYR A 58 -16.70 3.55 -2.90
CA TYR A 58 -17.68 2.56 -2.43
C TYR A 58 -17.58 2.35 -0.90
N TYR A 59 -16.39 2.07 -0.36
CA TYR A 59 -16.22 1.89 1.08
C TYR A 59 -16.49 3.16 1.90
N LYS A 60 -16.22 4.34 1.32
CA LYS A 60 -16.59 5.61 1.95
C LYS A 60 -18.10 5.73 2.14
N LYS A 61 -18.90 5.27 1.18
CA LYS A 61 -20.37 5.23 1.30
C LYS A 61 -20.82 4.24 2.38
N GLU A 62 -20.20 3.07 2.41
CA GLU A 62 -20.49 2.04 3.42
C GLU A 62 -19.96 2.37 4.83
N ASN A 63 -19.28 3.51 5.00
CA ASN A 63 -18.53 3.85 6.23
C ASN A 63 -17.51 2.77 6.65
N ASN A 64 -17.00 1.99 5.69
CA ASN A 64 -16.01 0.95 5.92
C ASN A 64 -14.59 1.53 5.92
N VAL A 65 -14.15 2.02 7.07
CA VAL A 65 -12.82 2.62 7.27
C VAL A 65 -11.69 1.63 6.93
N GLN A 66 -11.87 0.34 7.20
CA GLN A 66 -10.86 -0.69 6.93
C GLN A 66 -10.70 -0.95 5.43
N GLY A 67 -11.80 -0.94 4.67
CA GLY A 67 -11.76 -1.07 3.21
C GLY A 67 -11.16 0.15 2.53
N MET A 68 -11.51 1.36 3.00
CA MET A 68 -10.84 2.59 2.56
C MET A 68 -9.33 2.52 2.79
N LEU A 69 -8.94 2.03 3.97
CA LEU A 69 -7.54 1.87 4.33
C LEU A 69 -6.81 0.88 3.42
N PHE A 70 -7.44 -0.26 3.16
CA PHE A 70 -6.91 -1.27 2.24
C PHE A 70 -6.58 -0.64 0.87
N CYS A 71 -7.53 0.08 0.26
CA CYS A 71 -7.32 0.71 -1.05
C CYS A 71 -6.14 1.69 -1.01
N LEU A 72 -6.06 2.53 0.02
CA LEU A 72 -4.97 3.50 0.16
C LEU A 72 -3.60 2.82 0.27
N LEU A 73 -3.47 1.77 1.10
CA LEU A 73 -2.20 1.07 1.28
C LEU A 73 -1.78 0.32 0.02
N ARG A 74 -2.72 -0.32 -0.68
CA ARG A 74 -2.41 -1.06 -1.91
C ARG A 74 -1.98 -0.14 -3.04
N ILE A 75 -2.68 0.98 -3.24
CA ILE A 75 -2.27 2.02 -4.20
C ILE A 75 -0.86 2.53 -3.88
N GLN A 76 -0.58 2.82 -2.60
CA GLN A 76 0.74 3.28 -2.18
C GLN A 76 1.83 2.26 -2.50
N GLN A 77 1.58 0.98 -2.26
CA GLN A 77 2.53 -0.09 -2.55
C GLN A 77 2.88 -0.17 -4.02
N LEU A 78 1.87 -0.14 -4.90
CA LEU A 78 2.05 -0.23 -6.34
C LEU A 78 2.87 0.96 -6.86
N ILE A 79 2.60 2.17 -6.36
CA ILE A 79 3.39 3.36 -6.71
C ILE A 79 4.85 3.24 -6.27
N GLN A 80 5.10 2.65 -5.09
CA GLN A 80 6.46 2.39 -4.63
C GLN A 80 7.16 1.34 -5.49
N TYR A 81 6.46 0.28 -5.87
CA TYR A 81 7.02 -0.82 -6.66
C TYR A 81 7.22 -0.45 -8.14
N LYS A 82 6.44 0.50 -8.66
CA LYS A 82 6.71 1.16 -9.94
C LYS A 82 8.11 1.79 -9.97
N LYS A 83 8.59 2.32 -8.83
CA LYS A 83 9.96 2.87 -8.69
C LYS A 83 11.02 1.82 -8.35
N LYS A 84 10.62 0.73 -7.70
CA LYS A 84 11.51 -0.36 -7.23
C LYS A 84 11.25 -1.62 -8.05
N THR A 85 11.87 -1.73 -9.23
CA THR A 85 11.71 -2.87 -10.17
C THR A 85 11.88 -4.23 -9.52
N ARG A 86 12.76 -4.33 -8.50
CA ARG A 86 12.98 -5.53 -7.70
C ARG A 86 11.74 -6.13 -7.04
N PHE A 87 10.63 -5.41 -6.92
CA PHE A 87 9.40 -5.91 -6.28
C PHE A 87 8.24 -6.13 -7.26
N GLN A 88 8.44 -5.83 -8.55
CA GLN A 88 7.41 -6.00 -9.56
C GLN A 88 7.05 -7.48 -9.78
N PHE A 89 8.00 -8.40 -9.53
CA PHE A 89 7.77 -9.85 -9.61
C PHE A 89 6.69 -10.35 -8.63
N LEU A 90 6.40 -9.60 -7.56
CA LEU A 90 5.33 -9.94 -6.60
C LEU A 90 3.93 -9.80 -7.20
N PHE A 91 3.82 -9.16 -8.38
CA PHE A 91 2.57 -8.96 -9.10
C PHE A 91 2.72 -9.41 -10.56
N PRO A 92 2.85 -10.72 -10.82
CA PRO A 92 3.16 -11.25 -12.16
C PRO A 92 2.04 -10.95 -13.18
N SER A 93 0.79 -10.80 -12.72
CA SER A 93 -0.36 -10.50 -13.59
C SER A 93 -0.47 -9.00 -13.93
N LEU A 94 0.35 -8.13 -13.31
CA LEU A 94 0.36 -6.69 -13.57
C LEU A 94 1.46 -6.31 -14.55
N THR A 95 1.11 -5.46 -15.51
CA THR A 95 2.06 -4.78 -16.38
C THR A 95 2.30 -3.37 -15.85
N PHE A 96 3.49 -3.14 -15.28
CA PHE A 96 3.86 -1.83 -14.76
C PHE A 96 4.13 -0.85 -15.90
N SER A 97 3.33 0.20 -15.98
CA SER A 97 3.55 1.30 -16.91
C SER A 97 4.61 2.29 -16.40
N ASN A 98 5.18 3.12 -17.28
CA ASN A 98 6.17 4.15 -16.88
C ASN A 98 5.51 5.40 -16.28
N GLN A 99 4.26 5.68 -16.63
CA GLN A 99 3.53 6.89 -16.22
C GLN A 99 2.25 6.51 -15.45
N LEU A 100 1.90 7.32 -14.46
CA LEU A 100 0.60 7.23 -13.78
C LEU A 100 -0.45 7.95 -14.63
N ASP A 101 -1.63 7.36 -14.73
CA ASP A 101 -2.79 8.01 -15.33
C ASP A 101 -3.07 9.39 -14.69
N THR A 102 -3.49 10.36 -15.51
CA THR A 102 -3.67 11.76 -15.09
C THR A 102 -4.74 11.93 -14.02
N ASP A 103 -5.81 11.15 -14.07
CA ASP A 103 -6.92 11.23 -13.10
C ASP A 103 -6.52 10.54 -11.78
N THR A 104 -5.75 9.46 -11.87
CA THR A 104 -5.16 8.80 -10.69
C THR A 104 -4.20 9.73 -9.95
N ARG A 105 -3.44 10.54 -10.69
CA ARG A 105 -2.50 11.50 -10.10
C ARG A 105 -3.20 12.58 -9.29
N SER A 106 -4.38 13.05 -9.68
CA SER A 106 -5.13 14.06 -8.93
C SER A 106 -5.71 13.50 -7.62
N PHE A 107 -6.26 12.28 -7.65
CA PHE A 107 -6.69 11.56 -6.43
C PHE A 107 -5.53 11.39 -5.42
N LEU A 108 -4.36 10.97 -5.92
CA LEU A 108 -3.16 10.81 -5.09
C LEU A 108 -2.67 12.14 -4.49
N LEU A 109 -2.80 13.24 -5.22
CA LEU A 109 -2.44 14.57 -4.74
C LEU A 109 -3.37 15.03 -3.61
N GLU A 110 -4.68 14.76 -3.73
CA GLU A 110 -5.67 15.06 -2.69
C GLU A 110 -5.38 14.25 -1.41
N LYS A 111 -5.06 12.96 -1.55
CA LYS A 111 -4.80 12.04 -0.43
C LYS A 111 -3.35 12.04 0.08
N LYS A 112 -2.48 12.86 -0.53
CA LYS A 112 -1.05 13.02 -0.20
C LYS A 112 -0.79 13.23 1.29
N TYR A 113 -1.66 13.97 1.97
CA TYR A 113 -1.51 14.28 3.39
C TYR A 113 -1.72 13.03 4.26
N GLU A 114 -2.76 12.24 4.01
CA GLU A 114 -3.04 10.99 4.72
C GLU A 114 -1.88 9.99 4.58
N TYR A 115 -1.30 9.89 3.39
CA TYR A 115 -0.13 9.05 3.12
C TYR A 115 1.11 9.48 3.92
N LYS A 116 1.41 10.79 3.93
CA LYS A 116 2.56 11.34 4.65
C LYS A 116 2.45 11.08 6.15
N ILE A 117 1.25 11.25 6.72
CA ILE A 117 1.02 11.01 8.15
C ILE A 117 1.32 9.55 8.49
N ARG A 118 0.79 8.59 7.74
CA ARG A 118 0.96 7.17 8.10
C ARG A 118 2.40 6.70 7.95
N TYR A 119 3.09 7.15 6.90
CA TYR A 119 4.53 6.89 6.74
C TYR A 119 5.35 7.50 7.89
N HIS A 120 5.01 8.72 8.31
CA HIS A 120 5.67 9.38 9.43
C HIS A 120 5.40 8.66 10.77
N GLN A 121 4.16 8.23 11.01
CA GLN A 121 3.81 7.43 12.19
C GLN A 121 4.58 6.12 12.26
N PHE A 122 4.74 5.44 11.12
CA PHE A 122 5.57 4.23 11.02
C PHE A 122 7.02 4.51 11.39
N LYS A 123 7.65 5.51 10.74
CA LYS A 123 9.03 5.90 11.01
C LYS A 123 9.24 6.30 12.47
N LYS A 124 8.28 7.01 13.06
CA LYS A 124 8.32 7.39 14.47
C LYS A 124 8.32 6.17 15.38
N LYS A 125 7.43 5.20 15.15
CA LYS A 125 7.39 3.95 15.94
C LYS A 125 8.69 3.17 15.80
N LEU A 126 9.21 3.05 14.58
CA LEU A 126 10.47 2.35 14.31
C LEU A 126 11.66 3.03 15.00
N ALA A 127 11.75 4.36 14.93
CA ALA A 127 12.79 5.13 15.60
C ALA A 127 12.74 4.98 17.13
N VAL A 128 11.54 4.91 17.73
CA VAL A 128 11.39 4.67 19.17
C VAL A 128 11.90 3.27 19.56
N ILE A 129 11.56 2.24 18.78
CA ILE A 129 12.04 0.87 19.02
C ILE A 129 13.57 0.82 18.89
N ASP A 130 14.13 1.45 17.86
CA ASP A 130 15.58 1.53 17.64
C ASP A 130 16.29 2.25 18.79
N MET A 131 15.75 3.37 19.30
CA MET A 131 16.27 4.04 20.49
C MET A 131 16.29 3.13 21.72
N ILE A 132 15.20 2.39 21.97
CA ILE A 132 15.13 1.46 23.11
C ILE A 132 16.21 0.38 22.96
N LEU A 133 16.36 -0.21 21.77
CA LEU A 133 17.39 -1.21 21.49
C LEU A 133 18.81 -0.66 21.68
N MET A 134 19.08 0.57 21.24
CA MET A 134 20.38 1.22 21.45
C MET A 134 20.70 1.41 22.94
N ILE A 135 19.73 1.86 23.73
CA ILE A 135 19.91 2.05 25.18
C ILE A 135 20.21 0.70 25.86
N LEU A 136 19.45 -0.34 25.54
CA LEU A 136 19.66 -1.69 26.07
C LEU A 136 21.03 -2.26 25.67
N LEU A 137 21.42 -2.10 24.41
CA LEU A 137 22.71 -2.55 23.91
C LEU A 137 23.87 -1.81 24.62
N LEU A 138 23.73 -0.50 24.80
CA LEU A 138 24.74 0.32 25.48
C LEU A 138 24.91 -0.12 26.93
N TYR A 139 23.81 -0.38 27.63
CA TYR A 139 23.82 -0.89 29.00
C TYR A 139 24.58 -2.23 29.10
N ILE A 140 24.34 -3.15 28.16
CA ILE A 140 25.04 -4.44 28.11
C ILE A 140 26.54 -4.25 27.87
N LEU A 141 26.94 -3.38 26.93
CA LEU A 141 28.35 -3.12 26.61
C LEU A 141 29.13 -2.53 27.80
N ILE A 142 28.49 -1.68 28.59
CA ILE A 142 29.13 -1.03 29.74
C ILE A 142 29.24 -1.99 30.93
N LEU A 143 28.16 -2.70 31.26
CA LEU A 143 28.13 -3.52 32.49
C LEU A 143 28.69 -4.92 32.33
N VAL A 144 28.46 -5.56 31.18
CA VAL A 144 28.89 -6.95 30.95
C VAL A 144 30.29 -6.99 30.36
N PHE A 145 30.56 -6.13 29.37
CA PHE A 145 31.82 -6.12 28.65
C PHE A 145 32.83 -5.09 29.18
N HIS A 146 32.45 -4.29 30.17
CA HIS A 146 33.28 -3.22 30.76
C HIS A 146 33.93 -2.30 29.73
N ILE A 147 33.24 -2.06 28.61
CA ILE A 147 33.72 -1.16 27.56
C ILE A 147 33.54 0.28 28.04
N SER A 148 34.54 1.13 27.80
CA SER A 148 34.45 2.57 28.08
C SER A 148 33.21 3.17 27.40
N PHE A 149 32.47 3.99 28.14
CA PHE A 149 31.23 4.63 27.69
C PHE A 149 31.34 5.22 26.28
N PHE A 150 32.39 5.99 26.00
CA PHE A 150 32.58 6.65 24.70
C PHE A 150 32.72 5.66 23.54
N ARG A 151 33.43 4.54 23.74
CA ARG A 151 33.59 3.51 22.72
C ARG A 151 32.27 2.77 22.51
N GLY A 152 31.62 2.35 23.59
CA GLY A 152 30.32 1.67 23.54
C GLY A 152 29.26 2.52 22.84
N TRP A 153 29.16 3.80 23.20
CA TRP A 153 28.24 4.75 22.58
C TRP A 153 28.43 4.82 21.06
N PHE A 154 29.67 5.01 20.60
CA PHE A 154 29.96 5.08 19.16
C PHE A 154 29.55 3.80 18.42
N PHE A 155 29.83 2.62 18.99
CA PHE A 155 29.40 1.34 18.42
C PHE A 155 27.88 1.21 18.37
N THR A 156 27.17 1.57 19.44
CA THR A 156 25.70 1.48 19.49
C THR A 156 25.03 2.39 18.48
N VAL A 157 25.54 3.61 18.28
CA VAL A 157 25.00 4.56 17.28
C VAL A 157 25.19 4.03 15.87
N TRP A 158 26.37 3.48 15.56
CA TRP A 158 26.65 2.88 14.24
C TRP A 158 25.74 1.68 13.95
N ILE A 159 25.58 0.79 14.92
CA ILE A 159 24.71 -0.39 14.80
C ILE A 159 23.24 0.04 14.66
N GLY A 160 22.76 0.94 15.51
CA GLY A 160 21.39 1.46 15.46
C GLY A 160 21.08 2.13 14.13
N PHE A 161 21.99 2.98 13.62
CA PHE A 161 21.83 3.60 12.30
C PHE A 161 21.70 2.54 11.18
N GLY A 162 22.54 1.51 11.20
CA GLY A 162 22.47 0.40 10.26
C GLY A 162 21.15 -0.37 10.33
N ILE A 163 20.71 -0.72 11.55
CA ILE A 163 19.44 -1.41 11.79
C ILE A 163 18.25 -0.56 11.31
N TYR A 164 18.21 0.71 11.69
CA TYR A 164 17.16 1.65 11.27
C TYR A 164 17.10 1.80 9.74
N PHE A 165 18.26 1.89 9.08
CA PHE A 165 18.34 1.96 7.62
C PHE A 165 17.78 0.69 6.97
N ILE A 166 18.25 -0.49 7.39
CA ILE A 166 17.75 -1.79 6.88
C ILE A 166 16.25 -1.93 7.12
N ALA A 167 15.79 -1.58 8.33
CA ALA A 167 14.38 -1.65 8.71
C ALA A 167 13.50 -0.73 7.84
N THR A 168 13.97 0.48 7.56
CA THR A 168 13.24 1.41 6.68
C THR A 168 13.16 0.89 5.24
N PHE A 169 14.20 0.20 4.75
CA PHE A 169 14.26 -0.28 3.36
C PHE A 169 13.61 -1.63 3.11
N TYR A 170 13.58 -2.53 4.09
CA TYR A 170 13.08 -3.91 3.95
C TYR A 170 11.89 -4.22 4.85
N ILE A 171 11.92 -3.78 6.10
CA ILE A 171 10.87 -4.12 7.08
C ILE A 171 9.59 -3.31 6.80
N PHE A 172 9.71 -2.06 6.32
CA PHE A 172 8.54 -1.27 5.93
C PHE A 172 7.68 -1.99 4.88
N ASP A 173 8.29 -2.49 3.80
CA ASP A 173 7.59 -3.17 2.71
C ASP A 173 6.87 -4.43 3.23
N ARG A 174 7.49 -5.18 4.16
CA ARG A 174 6.85 -6.35 4.81
C ARG A 174 5.71 -5.99 5.74
N ILE A 175 5.88 -4.97 6.59
CA ILE A 175 4.82 -4.52 7.50
C ILE A 175 3.63 -3.98 6.72
N LEU A 176 3.89 -3.32 5.59
CA LEU A 176 2.85 -2.84 4.69
C LEU A 176 2.07 -4.03 4.08
N GLU A 177 2.75 -5.07 3.57
CA GLU A 177 2.06 -6.27 3.06
C GLU A 177 1.23 -6.95 4.15
N SER A 178 1.79 -7.15 5.34
CA SER A 178 1.08 -7.76 6.49
C SER A 178 -0.15 -6.95 6.89
N SER A 179 -0.04 -5.61 6.87
CA SER A 179 -1.18 -4.72 7.13
C SER A 179 -2.26 -4.91 6.05
N ILE A 180 -1.88 -4.97 4.78
CA ILE A 180 -2.83 -5.18 3.68
C ILE A 180 -3.51 -6.54 3.80
N GLU A 181 -2.77 -7.61 4.09
CA GLU A 181 -3.32 -8.96 4.27
C GLU A 181 -4.34 -9.01 5.42
N SER A 182 -4.05 -8.33 6.53
CA SER A 182 -5.00 -8.22 7.65
C SER A 182 -6.29 -7.48 7.26
N LEU A 183 -6.18 -6.47 6.40
CA LEU A 183 -7.31 -5.65 5.95
C LEU A 183 -8.11 -6.31 4.83
N ARG A 184 -7.52 -7.23 4.06
CA ARG A 184 -8.17 -7.97 2.97
C ARG A 184 -9.39 -8.77 3.46
N LYS A 185 -9.45 -9.12 4.74
CA LYS A 185 -10.61 -9.81 5.33
C LYS A 185 -11.86 -8.93 5.43
N ASN A 186 -11.69 -7.60 5.35
CA ASN A 186 -12.73 -6.62 5.61
C ASN A 186 -13.16 -5.84 4.36
N ILE A 187 -12.75 -6.31 3.17
CA ILE A 187 -13.14 -5.73 1.88
C ILE A 187 -14.18 -6.62 1.18
N HIS A 188 -14.81 -6.06 0.16
CA HIS A 188 -15.76 -6.80 -0.68
C HIS A 188 -15.10 -8.08 -1.25
N PRO A 189 -15.76 -9.25 -1.22
CA PRO A 189 -15.14 -10.53 -1.55
C PRO A 189 -14.59 -10.58 -2.97
N ILE A 190 -15.23 -9.89 -3.91
CA ILE A 190 -14.78 -9.85 -5.30
C ILE A 190 -13.54 -8.95 -5.45
N HIS A 191 -13.48 -7.84 -4.71
CA HIS A 191 -12.27 -7.02 -4.63
C HIS A 191 -11.08 -7.80 -4.05
N ALA A 192 -11.32 -8.60 -3.01
CA ALA A 192 -10.31 -9.50 -2.44
C ALA A 192 -9.82 -10.56 -3.44
N LYS A 193 -10.72 -11.12 -4.24
CA LYS A 193 -10.36 -12.11 -5.28
C LYS A 193 -9.46 -11.49 -6.35
N VAL A 194 -9.77 -10.28 -6.82
CA VAL A 194 -8.91 -9.55 -7.77
C VAL A 194 -7.53 -9.29 -7.17
N ASP A 195 -7.47 -8.84 -5.91
CA ASP A 195 -6.19 -8.59 -5.22
C ASP A 195 -5.34 -9.86 -5.04
N ILE A 196 -5.98 -11.03 -4.91
CA ILE A 196 -5.29 -12.32 -4.87
C ILE A 196 -4.84 -12.75 -6.26
N SER A 197 -5.66 -12.57 -7.30
CA SER A 197 -5.32 -13.00 -8.67
C SER A 197 -4.15 -12.21 -9.25
N ILE A 198 -3.96 -10.96 -8.85
CA ILE A 198 -2.79 -10.17 -9.29
C ILE A 198 -1.47 -10.64 -8.66
N GLN A 199 -1.52 -11.36 -7.53
CA GLN A 199 -0.35 -11.87 -6.80
C GLN A 199 0.00 -13.33 -7.16
N LYS A 200 -0.91 -14.06 -7.82
CA LYS A 200 -0.68 -15.44 -8.25
C LYS A 200 0.04 -15.47 -9.61
N GLU A 201 1.02 -16.35 -9.74
CA GLU A 201 1.53 -16.71 -11.07
C GLU A 201 0.42 -17.38 -11.88
N GLN A 202 0.27 -16.93 -13.12
CA GLN A 202 -0.67 -17.46 -14.12
C GLN A 202 0.04 -18.41 -15.07
#